data_AF-A0A1K1ZU04-F1
#
_entry.id   AF-A0A1K1ZU04-F1
#
_cell.length_a   1.000
_cell.length_b   1.000
_cell.length_c   1.000
_cell.angle_alpha   90.00
_cell.angle_beta   90.00
_cell.angle_gamma   90.00
#
_symmetry.space_group_name_H-M   'P 1'
#
loop_
_entity.id
_entity.type
_entity.pdbx_description
1 polymer ?
#
loop_
_entity_poly.entity_id
_entity_poly.type
_entity_poly.pdbx_seq_one_letter_code
_entity_poly.pdbx_strand_id
1 'polypeptide(L)'
;MSNGTVAADRDPVVVGALTELVRDAAYMICGEQPGVPRPNLLTDLDSFSSVQLMLELEKSTEVMLLEEVGYFRGETFGDMAEHVFVIAEQKNQLDALVDRLLRLAAEKKSPDRPTAAPGEAGSA
;
A
#
# COMPACT_ATOMS: atom_id res chain seq x y z
N MET A 1 30.94 18.96 -3.48
CA MET A 1 29.50 19.13 -3.77
C MET A 1 29.27 18.74 -5.21
N SER A 2 28.88 17.48 -5.42
CA SER A 2 28.55 16.84 -6.71
C SER A 2 27.72 15.62 -6.31
N ASN A 3 26.72 15.12 -7.02
CA ASN A 3 25.90 15.54 -8.14
C ASN A 3 24.86 14.40 -8.21
N GLY A 4 23.57 14.68 -8.36
CA GLY A 4 22.59 13.61 -8.57
C GLY A 4 21.26 13.86 -7.91
N THR A 5 20.49 14.78 -8.47
CA THR A 5 19.03 14.69 -8.42
C THR A 5 18.64 13.37 -9.09
N VAL A 6 18.51 12.30 -8.30
CA VAL A 6 17.95 11.02 -8.76
C VAL A 6 16.42 11.15 -8.76
N ALA A 7 15.92 12.11 -9.54
CA ALA A 7 14.52 12.17 -9.97
C ALA A 7 14.46 11.68 -11.43
N ALA A 8 15.20 10.62 -11.73
CA ALA A 8 15.15 9.97 -13.02
C ALA A 8 13.88 9.12 -13.06
N ASP A 9 12.91 9.57 -13.85
CA ASP A 9 11.95 8.74 -14.58
C ASP A 9 11.32 7.57 -13.82
N ARG A 10 10.81 7.82 -12.61
CA ARG A 10 9.98 6.82 -11.92
C ARG A 10 8.63 6.78 -12.62
N ASP A 11 8.18 5.59 -13.01
CA ASP A 11 6.89 5.44 -13.67
C ASP A 11 5.78 6.01 -12.77
N PRO A 12 5.13 7.13 -13.17
CA PRO A 12 4.14 7.79 -12.34
C PRO A 12 2.90 6.92 -12.13
N VAL A 13 2.64 5.95 -13.01
CA VAL A 13 1.55 4.98 -12.88
C VAL A 13 1.86 4.01 -11.74
N VAL A 14 3.10 3.51 -11.67
CA VAL A 14 3.53 2.58 -10.61
C VAL A 14 3.55 3.28 -9.25
N VAL A 15 4.13 4.48 -9.18
CA VAL A 15 4.15 5.27 -7.93
C VAL A 15 2.74 5.66 -7.49
N GLY A 16 1.87 6.02 -8.44
CA GLY A 16 0.46 6.28 -8.15
C GLY A 16 -0.27 5.06 -7.58
N ALA A 17 -0.09 3.89 -8.19
CA ALA A 17 -0.67 2.64 -7.71
C ALA A 17 -0.16 2.24 -6.32
N LEU A 18 1.13 2.42 -6.06
CA LEU A 18 1.73 2.22 -4.74
C LEU A 18 1.17 3.21 -3.71
N THR A 19 0.98 4.47 -4.08
CA THR A 19 0.42 5.49 -3.18
C THR A 19 -0.99 5.11 -2.73
N GLU A 20 -1.83 4.63 -3.65
CA GLU A 20 -3.17 4.12 -3.31
C GLU A 20 -3.08 2.86 -2.43
N LEU A 21 -2.15 1.95 -2.72
CA LEU A 21 -1.94 0.76 -1.88
C LEU A 21 -1.54 1.12 -0.45
N VAL A 22 -0.59 2.05 -0.28
CA VAL A 22 -0.13 2.54 1.03
C VAL A 22 -1.29 3.19 1.78
N ARG A 23 -2.07 4.03 1.11
CA ARG A 23 -3.25 4.69 1.71
C ARG A 23 -4.28 3.66 2.16
N ASP A 24 -4.63 2.70 1.30
CA ASP A 24 -5.64 1.69 1.61
C ASP A 24 -5.21 0.79 2.76
N ALA A 25 -3.93 0.40 2.81
CA ALA A 25 -3.37 -0.36 3.92
C ALA A 25 -3.43 0.45 5.23
N ALA A 26 -3.04 1.73 5.21
CA ALA A 26 -3.16 2.61 6.37
C ALA A 26 -4.63 2.75 6.83
N TYR A 27 -5.57 2.80 5.89
CA TYR A 27 -7.00 2.89 6.21
C TYR A 27 -7.55 1.60 6.78
N MET A 28 -7.08 0.44 6.31
CA MET A 28 -7.45 -0.84 6.89
C MET A 28 -6.98 -0.93 8.34
N ILE A 29 -5.72 -0.59 8.59
CA ILE A 29 -5.10 -0.67 9.93
C ILE A 29 -5.77 0.28 10.92
N CYS A 30 -6.03 1.53 10.53
CA CYS A 30 -6.66 2.52 11.42
C CYS A 30 -8.19 2.41 11.47
N GLY A 31 -8.82 2.00 10.37
CA GLY A 31 -10.28 2.02 10.18
C GLY A 31 -11.03 0.92 10.92
N GLU A 32 -10.33 -0.11 11.41
CA GLU A 32 -10.92 -1.12 12.28
C GLU A 32 -11.16 -0.61 13.72
N GLN A 33 -10.66 0.57 14.08
CA GLN A 33 -10.80 1.12 15.43
C GLN A 33 -11.93 2.17 15.52
N PRO A 34 -13.05 1.88 16.22
CA PRO A 34 -14.14 2.84 16.36
C PRO A 34 -13.67 4.10 17.10
N GLY A 35 -13.86 5.26 16.48
CA GLY A 35 -13.47 6.57 17.03
C GLY A 35 -12.07 7.06 16.63
N VAL A 36 -11.30 6.27 15.87
CA VAL A 36 -10.01 6.70 15.31
C VAL A 36 -10.23 7.33 13.94
N PRO A 37 -9.77 8.58 13.70
CA PRO A 37 -9.88 9.21 12.39
C PRO A 37 -9.00 8.48 11.36
N ARG A 38 -9.42 8.52 10.09
CA ARG A 38 -8.57 8.00 9.01
C ARG A 38 -7.32 8.87 8.87
N PRO A 39 -6.14 8.27 8.69
CA PRO A 39 -4.91 9.03 8.51
C PRO A 39 -4.95 9.78 7.17
N ASN A 40 -4.42 10.99 7.10
CA ASN A 40 -4.17 11.70 5.84
C ASN A 40 -2.70 11.62 5.44
N LEU A 41 -1.82 11.44 6.44
CA LEU A 41 -0.37 11.38 6.33
C LEU A 41 0.17 10.15 7.08
N LEU A 42 1.43 9.79 6.83
CA LEU A 42 2.12 8.74 7.60
C LEU A 42 2.39 9.18 9.03
N THR A 43 2.58 10.49 9.25
CA THR A 43 2.80 11.07 10.58
C THR A 43 1.57 11.01 11.48
N ASP A 44 0.39 10.74 10.91
CA ASP A 44 -0.83 10.48 11.67
C ASP A 44 -0.84 9.07 12.31
N LEU A 45 0.06 8.18 11.88
CA LEU A 45 0.17 6.83 12.40
C LEU A 45 1.00 6.81 13.68
N ASP A 46 0.51 6.11 14.70
CA ASP A 46 1.35 5.76 15.84
C ASP A 46 2.46 4.76 15.43
N SER A 47 3.45 4.56 16.30
CA SER A 47 4.60 3.70 16.01
C SER A 47 4.23 2.24 15.76
N PHE A 48 3.14 1.75 16.34
CA PHE A 48 2.67 0.38 16.13
C PHE A 48 1.93 0.25 14.80
N SER A 49 0.99 1.17 14.52
CA SER A 49 0.28 1.27 13.24
C SER A 49 1.25 1.45 12.06
N SER A 50 2.35 2.19 12.27
CA SER A 50 3.42 2.34 11.29
C SER A 50 4.12 1.01 10.97
N VAL A 51 4.44 0.21 11.99
CA VAL A 51 5.06 -1.12 11.79
C VAL A 51 4.09 -2.07 11.08
N GLN A 52 2.81 -2.05 11.47
CA GLN A 52 1.78 -2.87 10.81
C GLN A 52 1.62 -2.48 9.34
N LEU A 53 1.69 -1.18 9.02
CA LEU A 53 1.66 -0.72 7.64
C LEU A 53 2.83 -1.28 6.85
N MET A 54 4.05 -1.25 7.40
CA MET A 54 5.22 -1.83 6.74
C MET A 54 5.03 -3.32 6.49
N LEU A 55 4.61 -4.09 7.49
CA LEU A 55 4.36 -5.54 7.35
C LEU A 55 3.31 -5.86 6.27
N GLU A 56 2.22 -5.08 6.22
CA GLU A 56 1.19 -5.30 5.21
C GLU A 56 1.68 -4.90 3.81
N LEU A 57 2.51 -3.85 3.70
CA LEU A 57 3.15 -3.47 2.45
C LEU A 57 4.15 -4.53 1.98
N GLU A 58 4.99 -5.07 2.85
CA GLU A 58 5.91 -6.17 2.52
C GLU A 58 5.14 -7.38 1.99
N LYS A 59 4.08 -7.78 2.69
CA LYS A 59 3.22 -8.90 2.28
C LYS A 59 2.50 -8.63 0.96
N SER A 60 2.04 -7.40 0.74
CA SER A 60 1.30 -7.03 -0.46
C SER A 60 2.20 -6.93 -1.68
N THR A 61 3.42 -6.40 -1.51
CA THR A 61 4.37 -6.10 -2.58
C THR A 61 5.44 -7.18 -2.79
N GLU A 62 5.62 -8.07 -1.83
CA GLU A 62 6.71 -9.06 -1.76
C GLU A 62 8.13 -8.43 -1.71
N VAL A 63 8.20 -7.13 -1.41
CA VAL A 63 9.45 -6.39 -1.19
C VAL A 63 9.77 -6.38 0.30
N MET A 64 11.02 -6.67 0.68
CA MET A 64 11.44 -6.60 2.09
C MET A 64 11.77 -5.14 2.46
N LEU A 65 10.92 -4.52 3.28
CA LEU A 65 10.92 -3.08 3.61
C LEU A 65 11.43 -2.80 5.04
N LEU A 66 11.12 -3.67 6.01
CA LEU A 66 11.45 -3.48 7.43
C LEU A 66 12.95 -3.39 7.68
N GLU A 67 13.76 -4.10 6.88
CA GLU A 67 15.21 -4.05 6.96
C GLU A 67 15.78 -2.67 6.54
N GLU A 68 15.07 -1.95 5.67
CA GLU A 68 15.53 -0.69 5.07
C GLU A 68 14.87 0.55 5.72
N VAL A 69 13.79 0.34 6.50
CA VAL A 69 12.93 1.39 7.07
C VAL A 69 13.62 2.29 8.10
N GLY A 70 14.74 1.84 8.70
CA GLY A 70 15.48 2.63 9.68
C GLY A 70 15.93 4.02 9.19
N TYR A 71 15.92 4.24 7.88
CA TYR A 71 16.32 5.50 7.24
C TYR A 71 15.16 6.28 6.59
N PHE A 72 13.92 5.76 6.63
CA PHE A 72 12.78 6.45 6.03
C PHE A 72 12.40 7.71 6.82
N ARG A 73 12.21 8.83 6.11
CA ARG A 73 11.85 10.14 6.69
C ARG A 73 10.71 10.85 5.95
N GLY A 74 10.01 10.15 5.06
CA GLY A 74 8.87 10.71 4.35
C GLY A 74 7.68 10.91 5.29
N GLU A 75 6.81 11.85 4.95
CA GLU A 75 5.65 12.22 5.76
C GLU A 75 4.34 11.84 5.07
N THR A 76 4.36 11.69 3.75
CA THR A 76 3.18 11.41 2.93
C THR A 76 3.16 9.95 2.48
N PHE A 77 1.96 9.44 2.13
CA PHE A 77 1.83 8.12 1.51
C PHE A 77 2.60 8.02 0.18
N GLY A 78 2.75 9.15 -0.53
CA GLY A 78 3.55 9.22 -1.75
C GLY A 78 5.03 9.02 -1.47
N ASP A 79 5.57 9.61 -0.40
CA ASP A 79 6.98 9.41 -0.02
C ASP A 79 7.27 7.94 0.29
N MET A 80 6.36 7.25 0.97
CA MET A 80 6.49 5.81 1.22
C MET A 80 6.37 5.00 -0.07
N ALA A 81 5.44 5.33 -0.96
CA ALA A 81 5.33 4.68 -2.27
C ALA A 81 6.63 4.82 -3.08
N GLU A 82 7.21 6.01 -3.11
CA GLU A 82 8.51 6.27 -3.72
C GLU A 82 9.63 5.46 -3.05
N HIS A 83 9.61 5.35 -1.72
CA HIS A 83 10.60 4.58 -1.00
C HIS A 83 10.53 3.08 -1.31
N VAL A 84 9.31 2.51 -1.36
CA VAL A 84 9.08 1.13 -1.77
C VAL A 84 9.58 0.89 -3.20
N PHE A 85 9.31 1.82 -4.12
CA PHE A 85 9.82 1.76 -5.49
C PHE A 85 11.36 1.71 -5.52
N VAL A 86 12.02 2.59 -4.75
CA VAL A 86 13.48 2.65 -4.67
C VAL A 86 14.07 1.35 -4.11
N ILE A 87 13.48 0.78 -3.06
CA ILE A 87 13.94 -0.48 -2.48
C ILE A 87 13.80 -1.61 -3.51
N ALA A 88 12.66 -1.68 -4.21
CA ALA A 88 12.43 -2.68 -5.25
C ALA A 88 13.43 -2.54 -6.41
N GLU A 89 13.71 -1.32 -6.85
CA GLU A 89 14.72 -1.04 -7.87
C GLU A 89 16.12 -1.50 -7.42
N GLN A 90 16.54 -1.12 -6.20
CA GLN A 90 17.84 -1.51 -5.65
C GLN A 90 18.00 -3.02 -5.50
N LYS A 91 16.92 -3.74 -5.18
CA LYS A 91 16.90 -5.20 -5.05
C LYS A 91 16.62 -5.93 -6.38
N ASN A 92 16.50 -5.22 -7.51
CA ASN A 92 16.13 -5.77 -8.83
C ASN A 92 14.79 -6.54 -8.82
N GLN A 93 13.82 -6.06 -8.05
CA GLN A 93 12.48 -6.65 -7.89
C GLN A 93 11.37 -5.84 -8.58
N LEU A 94 11.73 -4.83 -9.38
CA LEU A 94 10.76 -3.89 -9.96
C LEU A 94 9.72 -4.61 -10.85
N ASP A 95 10.13 -5.55 -11.69
CA ASP A 95 9.21 -6.30 -12.55
C ASP A 95 8.19 -7.11 -11.72
N ALA A 96 8.66 -7.80 -10.67
CA ALA A 96 7.82 -8.57 -9.77
C ALA A 96 6.82 -7.68 -9.01
N LEU A 97 7.27 -6.49 -8.59
CA LEU A 97 6.42 -5.49 -7.96
C LEU A 97 5.31 -5.02 -8.91
N VAL A 98 5.65 -4.68 -10.14
CA VAL A 98 4.68 -4.23 -11.16
C VAL A 98 3.66 -5.33 -11.45
N ASP A 99 4.11 -6.56 -11.66
CA ASP A 99 3.22 -7.73 -11.86
C ASP A 99 2.28 -7.94 -10.66
N ARG A 100 2.76 -7.70 -9.45
CA ARG A 100 1.95 -7.81 -8.24
C ARG A 100 0.91 -6.70 -8.16
N LEU A 101 1.27 -5.46 -8.45
CA LEU A 101 0.35 -4.31 -8.48
C LEU A 101 -0.75 -4.51 -9.53
N LEU A 102 -0.40 -5.01 -10.72
CA LEU A 102 -1.36 -5.32 -11.78
C LEU A 102 -2.36 -6.39 -11.34
N ARG A 103 -1.89 -7.44 -10.64
CA ARG A 103 -2.77 -8.49 -10.08
C ARG A 103 -3.71 -7.92 -9.02
N LEU A 104 -3.20 -7.13 -8.07
CA LEU A 104 -4.02 -6.48 -7.03
C LEU A 104 -5.10 -5.56 -7.64
N ALA A 105 -4.76 -4.82 -8.70
CA ALA A 105 -5.73 -3.99 -9.41
C ALA A 105 -6.83 -4.81 -10.10
N ALA A 106 -6.49 -5.98 -10.66
CA ALA A 106 -7.44 -6.90 -11.27
C ALA A 106 -8.36 -7.56 -10.22
N GLU A 107 -7.82 -7.92 -9.05
CA GLU A 107 -8.58 -8.46 -7.92
C GLU A 107 -9.59 -7.44 -7.39
N LYS A 108 -9.20 -6.17 -7.20
CA LYS A 108 -10.13 -5.08 -6.83
C LYS A 108 -11.26 -4.86 -7.84
N LYS A 109 -11.00 -5.08 -9.13
CA LYS A 109 -12.00 -4.88 -10.20
C LYS A 109 -13.01 -6.03 -10.31
N SER A 110 -12.80 -7.13 -9.58
CA SER A 110 -13.70 -8.28 -9.57
C SER A 110 -14.53 -8.27 -8.29
N PRO A 111 -15.62 -7.47 -8.19
CA PRO A 111 -16.55 -7.61 -7.08
C PRO A 111 -17.24 -8.95 -7.27
N ASP A 112 -17.00 -9.88 -6.35
CA ASP A 112 -17.71 -11.14 -6.31
C ASP A 112 -19.23 -10.88 -6.28
N ARG A 113 -19.92 -11.59 -7.17
CA ARG A 113 -21.36 -11.50 -7.45
C ARG A 113 -22.14 -11.76 -6.15
N PRO A 114 -23.18 -10.99 -5.79
CA PRO A 114 -23.97 -11.29 -4.60
C PRO A 114 -24.59 -12.67 -4.74
N THR A 115 -24.16 -13.60 -3.89
CA THR A 115 -24.81 -14.91 -3.72
C THR A 115 -26.25 -14.67 -3.29
N ALA A 116 -27.15 -15.27 -4.06
CA ALA A 116 -28.59 -15.11 -3.96
C ALA A 116 -29.13 -15.31 -2.53
N ALA A 117 -30.03 -14.42 -2.12
CA ALA A 117 -30.94 -14.68 -1.01
C ALA A 117 -31.84 -15.88 -1.36
N PRO A 118 -31.93 -16.92 -0.52
CA PRO A 118 -33.07 -17.82 -0.57
C PRO A 118 -34.24 -17.10 0.08
N GLY A 119 -35.31 -16.89 -0.70
CA GLY A 119 -36.57 -16.39 -0.17
C GLY A 119 -37.11 -17.33 0.89
N GLU A 120 -37.30 -16.83 2.11
CA GLU A 120 -38.29 -17.41 3.02
C GLU A 120 -39.64 -16.84 2.61
N ALA A 121 -40.28 -17.57 1.69
CA ALA A 121 -41.70 -17.51 1.45
C ALA A 121 -42.42 -17.73 2.79
N GLY A 122 -43.41 -16.88 3.04
CA GLY A 122 -44.28 -17.02 4.19
C GLY A 122 -44.88 -18.42 4.29
N SER A 123 -45.07 -18.86 5.52
CA SER A 123 -46.07 -19.88 5.84
C SER A 123 -46.95 -19.33 6.94
N ALA A 124 -48.24 -19.47 6.67
CA ALA A 124 -49.40 -19.05 7.44
C ALA A 124 -49.53 -19.80 8.78
#